data_AF-A0A150FPG5-F1
#
_entry.id   AF-A0A150FPG5-F1
#
_cell.length_a   1.000
_cell.length_b   1.000
_cell.length_c   1.000
_cell.angle_alpha   90.00
_cell.angle_beta   90.00
_cell.angle_gamma   90.00
#
_symmetry.space_group_name_H-M   'P 1'
#
loop_
_entity.id
_entity.type
_entity.pdbx_description
1 polymer ?
#
loop_
_entity_poly.entity_id
_entity_poly.type
_entity_poly.pdbx_seq_one_letter_code
_entity_poly.pdbx_strand_id
1 'polypeptide(L)'
;MKKIIAAISFIKRINIFFKYLKDKNVNIVSKIKAFSLFSVGILYLVSPIDFIPDFIFGLGIIDDIFVLTYIFEMLNKQLEDYKRTLKEKSLRIIEIDDYIIKDEN
;
A
#
# COMPACT_ATOMS: atom_id res chain seq x y z
N MET A 1 -19.14 19.84 0.11
CA MET A 1 -17.84 20.37 0.60
C MET A 1 -16.76 19.31 0.78
N LYS A 2 -17.03 18.17 1.47
CA LYS A 2 -16.01 17.12 1.73
C LYS A 2 -15.38 16.50 0.47
N LYS A 3 -16.14 16.33 -0.62
CA LYS A 3 -15.67 15.76 -1.90
C LYS A 3 -14.56 16.58 -2.57
N ILE A 4 -14.67 17.92 -2.53
CA ILE A 4 -13.69 18.84 -3.14
C ILE A 4 -12.36 18.80 -2.37
N ILE A 5 -12.42 18.74 -1.04
CA ILE A 5 -11.23 18.64 -0.18
C ILE A 5 -10.51 17.31 -0.42
N ALA A 6 -11.25 16.21 -0.60
CA ALA A 6 -10.69 14.91 -0.94
C ALA A 6 -10.02 14.93 -2.33
N ALA A 7 -10.65 15.54 -3.33
CA ALA A 7 -10.09 15.69 -4.67
C ALA A 7 -8.76 16.47 -4.68
N ILE A 8 -8.71 17.60 -3.98
CA ILE A 8 -7.48 18.41 -3.84
C ILE A 8 -6.38 17.62 -3.13
N SER A 9 -6.73 16.84 -2.12
CA SER A 9 -5.79 15.99 -1.38
C SER A 9 -5.27 14.83 -2.23
N PHE A 10 -6.07 14.30 -3.16
CA PHE A 10 -5.69 13.23 -4.08
C PHE A 10 -4.74 13.75 -5.17
N ILE A 11 -5.02 14.92 -5.74
CA ILE A 11 -4.18 15.56 -6.76
C ILE A 11 -2.75 15.77 -6.23
N LYS A 12 -2.59 16.15 -4.95
CA LYS A 12 -1.25 16.29 -4.34
C LYS A 12 -0.43 14.99 -4.31
N ARG A 13 -1.08 13.82 -4.32
CA ARG A 13 -0.41 12.50 -4.29
C ARG A 13 0.10 12.05 -5.66
N ILE A 14 -0.33 12.68 -6.75
CA ILE A 14 0.06 12.32 -8.12
C ILE A 14 1.57 12.44 -8.35
N ASN A 15 2.21 13.45 -7.75
CA ASN A 15 3.64 13.68 -7.91
C ASN A 15 4.48 12.55 -7.27
N ILE A 16 4.02 12.03 -6.13
CA ILE A 16 4.66 10.90 -5.43
C ILE A 16 4.42 9.60 -6.22
N PHE A 17 3.23 9.43 -6.78
CA PHE A 17 2.90 8.30 -7.63
C PHE A 17 3.81 8.21 -8.86
N PHE A 18 4.06 9.32 -9.56
CA PHE A 18 5.00 9.33 -10.70
C PHE A 18 6.44 9.02 -10.28
N LYS A 19 6.89 9.47 -9.10
CA LYS A 19 8.18 9.08 -8.55
C LYS A 19 8.27 7.57 -8.29
N TYR A 20 7.21 6.97 -7.76
CA TYR A 20 7.12 5.52 -7.52
C TYR A 20 7.17 4.70 -8.82
N LEU A 21 6.49 5.14 -9.88
CA LEU A 21 6.53 4.46 -11.18
C LEU A 21 7.89 4.55 -11.85
N LYS A 22 8.57 5.69 -11.71
CA LYS A 22 9.90 5.94 -12.30
C LYS A 22 11.03 5.27 -11.54
N ASP A 23 10.81 4.86 -10.29
CA ASP A 23 11.81 4.17 -9.48
C ASP A 23 12.13 2.79 -10.05
N LYS A 24 13.38 2.58 -10.44
CA LYS A 24 13.89 1.32 -11.00
C LYS A 24 14.04 0.19 -9.96
N ASN A 25 14.05 0.53 -8.67
CA ASN A 25 14.13 -0.45 -7.58
C ASN A 25 12.77 -1.08 -7.26
N VAL A 26 11.68 -0.55 -7.83
CA VAL A 26 10.33 -1.07 -7.64
C VAL A 26 10.03 -2.13 -8.70
N ASN A 27 9.60 -3.30 -8.25
CA ASN A 27 9.21 -4.41 -9.13
C ASN A 27 8.07 -4.00 -10.07
N ILE A 28 8.13 -4.50 -11.32
CA ILE A 28 7.15 -4.17 -12.36
C ILE A 28 5.71 -4.51 -11.96
N VAL A 29 5.51 -5.62 -11.24
CA VAL A 29 4.19 -6.04 -10.72
C VAL A 29 3.64 -5.02 -9.73
N SER A 30 4.50 -4.47 -8.87
CA SER A 30 4.11 -3.45 -7.90
C SER A 30 3.76 -2.12 -8.58
N LYS A 31 4.47 -1.78 -9.66
CA LYS A 31 4.12 -0.62 -10.51
C LYS A 31 2.77 -0.80 -11.17
N ILE A 32 2.48 -1.98 -11.73
CA ILE A 32 1.18 -2.30 -12.35
C ILE A 32 0.06 -2.20 -11.32
N LYS A 33 0.25 -2.75 -10.11
CA LYS A 33 -0.72 -2.64 -9.01
C LYS A 33 -0.97 -1.19 -8.60
N ALA A 34 0.09 -0.41 -8.40
CA ALA A 34 -0.03 1.00 -8.04
C ALA A 34 -0.74 1.79 -9.15
N PHE A 35 -0.44 1.51 -10.42
CA PHE A 35 -1.11 2.14 -11.56
C PHE A 35 -2.59 1.77 -11.63
N SER A 36 -2.94 0.51 -11.42
CA SER A 36 -4.33 0.05 -11.37
C SER A 36 -5.13 0.78 -10.28
N LEU A 37 -4.57 0.85 -9.06
CA LEU A 37 -5.22 1.54 -7.94
C LEU A 37 -5.36 3.05 -8.17
N PHE A 38 -4.34 3.66 -8.76
CA PHE A 38 -4.38 5.08 -9.09
C PHE A 38 -5.44 5.39 -10.15
N SER A 39 -5.56 4.54 -11.18
CA SER A 39 -6.58 4.65 -12.21
C SER A 39 -7.99 4.47 -11.66
N VAL A 40 -8.23 3.47 -10.79
CA VAL A 40 -9.53 3.29 -10.12
C VAL A 40 -9.89 4.50 -9.24
N GLY A 41 -8.91 5.07 -8.52
CA GLY A 41 -9.11 6.27 -7.72
C GLY A 41 -9.45 7.52 -8.54
N ILE A 42 -8.86 7.66 -9.74
CA ILE A 42 -9.22 8.71 -10.70
C ILE A 42 -10.62 8.46 -11.28
N LEU A 43 -10.93 7.22 -11.68
CA LEU A 43 -12.26 6.84 -12.17
C LEU A 43 -13.34 7.25 -11.18
N TYR A 44 -13.13 6.95 -9.89
CA TYR A 44 -14.06 7.30 -8.83
C TYR A 44 -14.21 8.83 -8.63
N LEU A 45 -13.18 9.61 -8.93
CA LEU A 45 -13.24 11.07 -8.93
C LEU A 45 -14.01 11.63 -10.14
N VAL A 46 -13.94 10.97 -11.29
CA VAL A 46 -14.50 11.44 -12.56
C VAL A 46 -15.96 10.99 -12.76
N SER A 47 -16.32 9.77 -12.36
CA SER A 47 -17.72 9.30 -12.34
C SER A 47 -17.91 8.22 -11.26
N PRO A 48 -18.82 8.41 -10.29
CA PRO A 48 -19.00 7.44 -9.20
C PRO A 48 -19.65 6.11 -9.62
N ILE A 49 -20.03 5.90 -10.89
CA ILE A 49 -20.91 4.76 -11.28
C ILE A 49 -20.54 4.09 -12.64
N ASP A 50 -19.93 4.76 -13.61
CA ASP A 50 -19.98 4.31 -15.02
C ASP A 50 -19.04 3.16 -15.47
N PHE A 51 -18.26 2.53 -14.60
CA PHE A 51 -17.33 1.44 -15.01
C PHE A 51 -17.62 0.06 -14.41
N ILE A 52 -18.59 -0.01 -13.50
CA ILE A 52 -19.20 -1.26 -13.07
C ILE A 52 -19.91 -2.02 -14.22
N PRO A 53 -20.44 -1.40 -15.31
CA PRO A 53 -21.26 -2.13 -16.29
C PRO A 53 -20.53 -3.24 -17.07
N ASP A 54 -19.21 -3.13 -17.33
CA ASP A 54 -18.53 -4.04 -18.27
C ASP A 54 -17.53 -5.01 -17.63
N PHE A 55 -17.25 -4.92 -16.32
CA PHE A 55 -16.46 -5.95 -15.62
C PHE A 55 -17.32 -7.12 -15.10
N ILE A 56 -18.65 -6.97 -15.22
CA ILE A 56 -19.70 -7.95 -14.90
C ILE A 56 -19.86 -9.01 -16.01
N PHE A 57 -18.93 -9.11 -16.97
CA PHE A 57 -18.88 -10.21 -17.93
C PHE A 57 -18.37 -11.53 -17.30
N GLY A 58 -19.05 -12.03 -16.27
CA GLY A 58 -19.33 -13.47 -16.20
C GLY A 58 -18.81 -14.30 -15.03
N LEU A 59 -18.27 -13.76 -13.93
CA LEU A 59 -17.95 -14.58 -12.74
C LEU A 59 -18.15 -13.85 -11.40
N GLY A 60 -19.22 -14.22 -10.69
CA GLY A 60 -19.20 -14.33 -9.22
C GLY A 60 -19.47 -13.06 -8.41
N ILE A 61 -20.73 -12.65 -8.35
CA ILE A 61 -21.32 -11.49 -7.65
C ILE A 61 -21.22 -11.57 -6.09
N ILE A 62 -20.37 -12.42 -5.52
CA ILE A 62 -20.52 -12.83 -4.11
C ILE A 62 -19.53 -12.18 -3.12
N ASP A 63 -18.35 -11.65 -3.51
CA ASP A 63 -17.27 -11.54 -2.51
C ASP A 63 -16.55 -10.18 -2.31
N ASP A 64 -17.07 -9.03 -2.74
CA ASP A 64 -16.30 -7.77 -2.66
C ASP A 64 -15.93 -7.35 -1.21
N ILE A 65 -16.78 -7.57 -0.21
CA ILE A 65 -16.48 -7.25 1.20
C ILE A 65 -15.51 -8.26 1.81
N PHE A 66 -15.64 -9.53 1.45
CA PHE A 66 -14.78 -10.60 1.94
C PHE A 66 -13.38 -10.50 1.35
N VAL A 67 -13.26 -10.20 0.05
CA VAL A 67 -11.97 -9.95 -0.61
C VAL A 67 -11.28 -8.73 0.00
N LEU A 68 -12.01 -7.62 0.23
CA LEU A 68 -11.45 -6.45 0.90
C LEU A 68 -11.00 -6.77 2.33
N THR A 69 -11.84 -7.46 3.13
CA THR A 69 -11.51 -7.87 4.50
C THR A 69 -10.28 -8.78 4.54
N TYR A 70 -10.21 -9.76 3.64
CA TYR A 70 -9.10 -10.69 3.51
C TYR A 70 -7.79 -10.00 3.13
N ILE A 71 -7.85 -9.05 2.18
CA ILE A 71 -6.69 -8.24 1.81
C ILE A 71 -6.23 -7.39 3.00
N PHE A 72 -7.14 -6.76 3.73
CA PHE A 72 -6.84 -5.94 4.91
C PHE A 72 -6.18 -6.76 6.02
N GLU A 73 -6.68 -7.95 6.30
CA GLU A 73 -6.14 -8.85 7.32
C GLU A 73 -4.73 -9.31 6.96
N MET A 74 -4.51 -9.68 5.70
CA MET A 74 -3.19 -10.09 5.23
C MET A 74 -2.18 -8.93 5.25
N LEU A 75 -2.63 -7.70 4.94
CA LEU A 75 -1.79 -6.51 4.99
C LEU A 75 -1.40 -6.15 6.44
N ASN A 76 -2.35 -6.23 7.38
CA ASN A 76 -2.09 -5.99 8.80
C ASN A 76 -1.05 -6.96 9.35
N LYS A 77 -1.21 -8.26 9.07
CA LYS A 77 -0.26 -9.30 9.52
C LYS A 77 1.15 -9.04 9.03
N GLN A 78 1.32 -8.68 7.74
CA GLN A 78 2.64 -8.36 7.19
C GLN A 78 3.27 -7.12 7.82
N LEU A 79 2.48 -6.08 8.08
CA LEU A 79 2.96 -4.86 8.72
C LEU A 79 3.38 -5.10 10.18
N GLU A 80 2.70 -5.99 10.88
CA GLU A 80 3.00 -6.35 12.26
C GLU A 80 4.28 -7.21 12.34
N ASP A 81 4.44 -8.16 11.43
CA ASP A 81 5.68 -8.94 11.29
C ASP A 81 6.88 -8.07 10.90
N TYR A 82 6.68 -7.07 10.04
CA TYR A 82 7.71 -6.11 9.69
C TYR A 82 8.10 -5.23 10.89
N LYS A 83 7.12 -4.73 11.65
CA LYS A 83 7.39 -3.98 12.90
C LYS A 83 8.15 -4.82 13.92
N ARG A 84 7.79 -6.09 14.07
CA ARG A 84 8.50 -7.02 14.95
C ARG A 84 9.95 -7.22 14.52
N THR A 85 10.18 -7.40 13.22
CA THR A 85 11.53 -7.53 12.64
C THR A 85 12.36 -6.27 12.87
N LEU A 86 11.76 -5.07 12.73
CA LEU A 86 12.45 -3.81 13.01
C LEU A 86 12.79 -3.64 14.49
N LYS A 87 11.88 -4.04 15.39
CA LYS A 87 12.11 -4.01 16.84
C LYS A 87 13.22 -4.99 17.22
N GLU A 88 13.20 -6.21 16.69
CA GLU A 88 14.26 -7.21 16.89
C GLU A 88 15.61 -6.73 16.34
N LYS A 89 15.64 -6.06 15.19
CA LYS A 89 16.87 -5.51 14.62
C LYS A 89 17.42 -4.36 15.49
N SER A 90 16.55 -3.52 16.03
CA SER A 90 16.94 -2.45 16.98
C SER A 90 17.45 -3.03 18.30
N LEU A 91 16.83 -4.10 18.80
CA LEU A 91 17.26 -4.77 20.04
C LEU A 91 18.60 -5.49 19.84
N ARG A 92 18.82 -6.13 18.68
CA ARG A 92 20.12 -6.73 18.35
C ARG A 92 21.24 -5.70 18.24
N ILE A 93 20.97 -4.49 17.74
CA ILE A 93 21.99 -3.43 17.68
C ILE A 93 22.42 -3.01 19.08
N ILE A 94 21.45 -2.83 20.00
CA ILE A 94 21.73 -2.49 21.40
C ILE A 94 22.51 -3.64 22.08
N GLU A 95 22.15 -4.89 21.83
CA GLU A 95 22.83 -6.06 22.39
C GLU A 95 24.26 -6.25 21.83
N ILE A 96 24.49 -5.91 20.56
CA ILE A 96 25.82 -5.91 19.93
C ILE A 96 26.69 -4.79 20.49
N ASP A 97 26.16 -3.57 20.63
CA ASP A 97 26.89 -2.45 21.21
C ASP A 97 27.29 -2.74 22.67
N ASP A 98 26.37 -3.30 23.47
CA ASP A 98 26.66 -3.74 24.85
C ASP A 98 27.69 -4.88 24.92
N TYR A 99 27.75 -5.75 23.91
CA TYR A 99 28.75 -6.81 23.81
C TYR A 99 30.14 -6.24 23.45
N ILE A 100 30.21 -5.31 22.50
CA ILE A 100 31.46 -4.67 22.07
C ILE A 100 32.08 -3.85 23.22
N ILE A 101 31.27 -3.11 23.97
CA ILE A 101 31.75 -2.28 25.11
C ILE A 101 32.30 -3.15 26.26
N LYS A 102 31.83 -4.40 26.41
CA LYS A 102 32.34 -5.35 27.41
C LYS A 102 33.62 -6.08 27.00
N ASP A 103 33.91 -6.16 25.70
CA ASP A 103 35.10 -6.85 25.17
C ASP A 103 36.32 -5.90 25.11
N GLU A 104 36.08 -4.58 25.13
CA GLU A 104 37.11 -3.53 25.10
C GLU A 104 37.63 -3.09 26.49
N ASN A 105 37.16 -3.70 27.58
CA ASN A 105 37.48 -3.33 28.98
C ASN A 105 37.90 -4.55 29.81
#